data_AF-A0A7C2EFK5-F1
#
_entry.id   AF-A0A7C2EFK5-F1
#
_cell.length_a   1.000
_cell.length_b   1.000
_cell.length_c   1.000
_cell.angle_alpha   90.00
_cell.angle_beta   90.00
_cell.angle_gamma   90.00
#
_symmetry.space_group_name_H-M   'P 1'
#
loop_
_entity.id
_entity.type
_entity.pdbx_description
1 polymer ?
#
loop_
_entity_poly.entity_id
_entity_poly.type
_entity_poly.pdbx_seq_one_letter_code
_entity_poly.pdbx_strand_id
1 'polypeptide(L)'
;MSKKKDPGAKAAEEATGRAEQESIRRMLETLPATVFKDRGAFLKTLKAATKAAGLTLAAPIQKAILSALSERDETAEICPDKDGHPEPDPELRDTENVPLSEAIEAFFEREVKPHVPDAWINTANRDHKDGEVGKVGYEISFNRYFYRYTPPRPLEEIEADIKAVEKEILEMLREVAD
;
A
#
# COMPACT_ATOMS: atom_id res chain seq x y z
N MET A 1 -3.16 2.15 40.73
CA MET A 1 -4.46 1.65 40.24
C MET A 1 -4.85 2.45 39.01
N SER A 2 -4.89 1.83 37.83
CA SER A 2 -5.11 2.54 36.56
C SER A 2 -6.53 3.14 36.53
N LYS A 3 -6.63 4.47 36.33
CA LYS A 3 -7.89 5.22 36.18
C LYS A 3 -8.83 4.66 35.08
N LYS A 4 -8.34 3.76 34.23
CA LYS A 4 -9.06 3.10 33.13
C LYS A 4 -10.16 2.11 33.53
N LYS A 5 -10.34 1.79 34.82
CA LYS A 5 -11.34 0.80 35.28
C LYS A 5 -12.63 1.38 35.85
N ASP A 6 -12.73 2.70 36.01
CA ASP A 6 -13.96 3.36 36.48
C ASP A 6 -14.86 3.74 35.29
N PRO A 7 -16.09 3.19 35.20
CA PRO A 7 -17.03 3.48 34.10
C PRO A 7 -17.37 4.97 33.97
N GLY A 8 -17.46 5.70 35.08
CA GLY A 8 -17.78 7.14 35.07
C GLY A 8 -16.66 7.98 34.47
N ALA A 9 -15.42 7.72 34.89
CA ALA A 9 -14.24 8.37 34.33
C ALA A 9 -14.07 8.08 32.83
N LYS A 10 -14.34 6.85 32.39
CA LYS A 10 -14.29 6.47 30.97
C LYS A 10 -15.33 7.23 30.13
N ALA A 11 -16.57 7.31 30.61
CA ALA A 11 -17.63 8.03 29.90
C ALA A 11 -17.33 9.53 29.74
N ALA A 12 -16.75 10.15 30.78
CA ALA A 12 -16.33 11.55 30.74
C ALA A 12 -15.18 11.80 29.76
N GLU A 13 -14.19 10.89 29.72
CA GLU A 13 -13.09 10.94 28.74
C GLU A 13 -13.61 10.81 27.30
N GLU A 14 -14.51 9.85 27.04
CA GLU A 14 -15.14 9.68 25.73
C GLU A 14 -15.97 10.88 25.30
N ALA A 15 -16.74 11.48 26.22
CA ALA A 15 -17.52 12.68 25.95
C ALA A 15 -16.62 13.86 25.57
N THR A 16 -15.51 14.04 26.28
CA THR A 16 -14.52 15.08 25.98
C THR A 16 -13.89 14.85 24.61
N GLY A 17 -13.50 13.61 24.30
CA GLY A 17 -12.96 13.24 22.99
C GLY A 17 -13.95 13.46 21.84
N ARG A 18 -15.25 13.18 22.05
CA ARG A 18 -16.29 13.47 21.05
C ARG A 18 -16.45 14.96 20.79
N ALA A 19 -16.46 15.78 21.84
CA ALA A 19 -16.55 17.23 21.70
C ALA A 19 -15.34 17.82 20.95
N GLU A 20 -14.15 17.31 21.21
CA GLU A 20 -12.94 17.68 20.47
C GLU A 20 -13.04 17.30 18.99
N GLN A 21 -13.47 16.07 18.68
CA GLN A 21 -13.66 15.61 17.30
C GLN A 21 -14.70 16.46 16.54
N GLU A 22 -15.81 16.81 17.19
CA GLU A 22 -16.84 17.66 16.58
C GLU A 22 -16.29 19.05 16.26
N SER A 23 -15.50 19.63 17.16
CA SER A 23 -14.84 20.92 16.94
C SER A 23 -13.87 20.87 15.76
N ILE A 24 -13.12 19.76 15.63
CA ILE A 24 -12.22 19.53 14.50
C ILE A 24 -13.02 19.40 13.19
N ARG A 25 -14.10 18.62 13.17
CA ARG A 25 -14.95 18.44 11.97
C ARG A 25 -15.54 19.77 11.49
N ARG A 26 -16.10 20.57 12.40
CA ARG A 26 -16.61 21.92 12.08
C ARG A 26 -15.52 22.83 11.51
N MET A 27 -14.28 22.74 12.04
CA MET A 27 -13.16 23.49 11.48
C MET A 27 -12.80 23.00 10.07
N LEU A 28 -12.78 21.68 9.83
CA LEU A 28 -12.49 21.12 8.51
C LEU A 28 -13.53 21.51 7.45
N GLU A 29 -14.80 21.68 7.83
CA GLU A 29 -15.86 22.18 6.94
C GLU A 29 -15.60 23.61 6.44
N THR A 30 -14.73 24.38 7.10
CA THR A 30 -14.36 25.74 6.66
C THR A 30 -13.23 25.74 5.61
N LEU A 31 -12.62 24.59 5.34
CA LEU A 31 -11.56 24.50 4.34
C LEU A 31 -12.12 24.74 2.92
N PRO A 32 -11.33 25.37 2.03
CA PRO A 32 -11.75 25.57 0.65
C PRO A 32 -11.88 24.21 -0.07
N ALA A 33 -12.82 24.13 -1.01
CA ALA A 33 -12.98 22.96 -1.89
C ALA A 33 -11.88 22.83 -2.96
N THR A 34 -10.76 23.55 -2.80
CA THR A 34 -9.63 23.54 -3.74
C THR A 34 -8.82 22.27 -3.55
N VAL A 35 -8.48 21.60 -4.66
CA VAL A 35 -7.55 20.48 -4.65
C VAL A 35 -6.12 21.01 -4.54
N PHE A 36 -5.37 20.53 -3.55
CA PHE A 36 -3.97 20.90 -3.35
C PHE A 36 -3.07 19.80 -3.91
N LYS A 37 -2.20 20.16 -4.86
CA LYS A 37 -1.15 19.26 -5.40
C LYS A 37 0.17 19.35 -4.63
N ASP A 38 0.31 20.35 -3.76
CA ASP A 38 1.45 20.49 -2.85
C ASP A 38 0.98 20.32 -1.39
N ARG A 39 1.58 19.34 -0.70
CA ARG A 39 1.29 19.07 0.70
C ARG A 39 1.64 20.26 1.59
N GLY A 40 2.69 21.03 1.26
CA GLY A 40 3.08 22.22 2.00
C GLY A 40 1.99 23.31 1.99
N ALA A 41 1.38 23.56 0.83
CA ALA A 41 0.29 24.49 0.62
C ALA A 41 -0.98 24.07 1.38
N PHE A 42 -1.32 22.78 1.35
CA PHE A 42 -2.43 22.26 2.15
C PHE A 42 -2.19 22.47 3.65
N LEU A 43 -0.99 22.13 4.15
CA LEU A 43 -0.63 22.30 5.56
C LEU A 43 -0.68 23.76 6.01
N LYS A 44 -0.28 24.71 5.16
CA LYS A 44 -0.42 26.15 5.44
C LYS A 44 -1.89 26.55 5.60
N THR A 45 -2.77 26.06 4.71
CA THR A 45 -4.21 26.32 4.76
C THR A 45 -4.84 25.70 6.01
N LEU A 46 -4.52 24.44 6.31
CA LEU A 46 -4.98 23.75 7.51
C LEU A 46 -4.55 24.50 8.78
N LYS A 47 -3.29 24.96 8.84
CA LYS A 47 -2.76 25.74 9.98
C LYS A 47 -3.48 27.08 10.15
N ALA A 48 -3.85 27.73 9.06
CA ALA A 48 -4.62 28.97 9.11
C ALA A 48 -6.04 28.72 9.66
N ALA A 49 -6.71 27.67 9.18
CA ALA A 49 -8.03 27.28 9.67
C ALA A 49 -8.02 26.89 11.16
N THR A 50 -7.02 26.12 11.61
CA THR A 50 -6.88 25.75 13.02
C THR A 50 -6.66 26.96 13.90
N LYS A 51 -5.84 27.93 13.44
CA LYS A 51 -5.61 29.19 14.16
C LYS A 51 -6.86 30.04 14.24
N ALA A 52 -7.63 30.16 13.15
CA ALA A 52 -8.89 30.90 13.12
C ALA A 52 -9.94 30.29 14.06
N ALA A 53 -9.95 28.95 14.19
CA ALA A 53 -10.82 28.23 15.11
C ALA A 53 -10.30 28.22 16.58
N GLY A 54 -9.11 28.75 16.85
CA GLY A 54 -8.50 28.71 18.20
C GLY A 54 -8.12 27.30 18.66
N LEU A 55 -7.93 26.36 17.73
CA LEU A 55 -7.64 24.96 18.03
C LEU A 55 -6.14 24.65 17.93
N THR A 56 -5.68 23.69 18.73
CA THR A 56 -4.33 23.11 18.62
C THR A 56 -4.45 21.64 18.25
N LEU A 57 -3.96 21.24 17.07
CA LEU A 57 -3.96 19.85 16.65
C LEU A 57 -2.69 19.14 17.09
N ALA A 58 -2.82 18.06 17.87
CA ALA A 58 -1.72 17.15 18.17
C ALA A 58 -1.25 16.42 16.89
N ALA A 59 0.03 16.01 16.85
CA ALA A 59 0.61 15.34 15.68
C ALA A 59 -0.17 14.10 15.19
N PRO A 60 -0.71 13.21 16.06
CA PRO A 60 -1.54 12.08 15.62
C PRO A 60 -2.82 12.51 14.91
N ILE A 61 -3.44 13.62 15.36
CA ILE A 61 -4.66 14.17 14.76
C ILE A 61 -4.33 14.79 13.40
N GLN A 62 -3.24 15.54 13.28
CA GLN A 62 -2.79 16.09 12.00
C GLN A 62 -2.53 14.95 10.98
N LYS A 63 -1.88 13.87 11.42
CA LYS A 63 -1.65 12.69 10.58
C LYS A 63 -2.96 12.01 10.16
N ALA A 64 -3.93 11.89 11.08
CA ALA A 64 -5.24 11.32 10.75
C ALA A 64 -6.01 12.19 9.74
N ILE A 65 -5.97 13.52 9.88
CA ILE A 65 -6.59 14.45 8.92
C ILE A 65 -5.93 14.32 7.56
N LEU A 66 -4.60 14.37 7.49
CA LEU A 66 -3.86 14.18 6.23
C LEU A 66 -4.22 12.85 5.58
N SER A 67 -4.23 11.75 6.34
CA SER A 67 -4.58 10.43 5.83
C SER A 67 -6.04 10.32 5.35
N ALA A 68 -6.96 11.11 5.92
CA ALA A 68 -8.37 11.08 5.56
C ALA A 68 -8.73 12.02 4.39
N LEU A 69 -7.97 13.09 4.20
CA LEU A 69 -8.23 14.14 3.20
C LEU A 69 -7.23 14.15 2.04
N SER A 70 -6.33 13.18 1.98
CA SER A 70 -5.35 13.06 0.89
C SER A 70 -5.53 11.73 0.18
N GLU A 71 -5.24 11.74 -1.11
CA GLU A 71 -5.10 10.55 -1.95
C GLU A 71 -3.76 10.60 -2.67
N ARG A 72 -3.35 9.47 -3.24
CA ARG A 72 -2.16 9.41 -4.09
C ARG A 72 -2.47 9.98 -5.45
N ASP A 73 -1.53 10.75 -5.96
CA ASP A 73 -1.68 11.44 -7.23
C ASP A 73 -0.32 11.60 -7.90
N GLU A 74 -0.14 10.93 -9.04
CA GLU A 74 1.13 10.94 -9.81
C GLU A 74 1.47 12.32 -10.39
N THR A 75 0.50 13.23 -10.43
CA THR A 75 0.69 14.61 -10.92
C THR A 75 0.91 15.62 -9.79
N ALA A 76 0.92 15.16 -8.53
CA ALA A 76 1.21 16.01 -7.38
C ALA A 76 2.71 16.27 -7.23
N GLU A 77 3.04 17.34 -6.50
CA GLU A 77 4.41 17.66 -6.15
C GLU A 77 4.98 16.60 -5.18
N ILE A 78 6.27 16.29 -5.34
CA ILE A 78 6.98 15.36 -4.47
C ILE A 78 6.89 15.85 -3.03
N CYS A 79 6.45 14.98 -2.12
CA CYS A 79 6.40 15.26 -0.71
C CYS A 79 7.80 15.11 -0.07
N PRO A 80 8.41 16.19 0.46
CA PRO A 80 9.70 16.09 1.12
C PRO A 80 9.54 15.73 2.61
N ASP A 81 10.49 14.98 3.14
CA ASP A 81 10.65 14.73 4.56
C ASP A 81 11.22 15.97 5.28
N LYS A 82 11.63 15.80 6.55
CA LYS A 82 12.19 16.89 7.36
C LYS A 82 13.55 17.39 6.88
N ASP A 83 14.29 16.54 6.19
CA ASP A 83 15.64 16.80 5.69
C ASP A 83 15.61 17.28 4.22
N GLY A 84 14.42 17.31 3.61
CA GLY A 84 14.20 17.77 2.24
C GLY A 84 14.31 16.66 1.19
N HIS A 85 14.44 15.40 1.61
CA HIS A 85 14.48 14.26 0.71
C HIS A 85 13.05 13.80 0.34
N PRO A 86 12.83 13.27 -0.87
CA PRO A 86 11.56 12.66 -1.23
C PRO A 86 11.14 11.59 -0.20
N GLU A 87 9.89 11.64 0.25
CA GLU A 87 9.36 10.59 1.10
C GLU A 87 9.09 9.30 0.30
N PRO A 88 9.44 8.12 0.83
CA PRO A 88 9.13 6.85 0.17
C PRO A 88 7.63 6.57 0.20
N ASP A 89 7.06 6.19 -0.94
CA ASP A 89 5.73 5.58 -0.97
C ASP A 89 5.83 4.09 -0.61
N PRO A 90 5.23 3.64 0.52
CA PRO A 90 5.27 2.24 0.91
C PRO A 90 4.59 1.30 -0.09
N GLU A 91 3.66 1.77 -0.92
CA GLU A 91 2.96 0.94 -1.92
C GLU A 91 3.74 0.77 -3.22
N LEU A 92 4.72 1.63 -3.49
CA LEU A 92 5.61 1.53 -4.65
C LEU A 92 6.95 0.87 -4.30
N ARG A 93 7.08 0.28 -3.10
CA ARG A 93 8.28 -0.45 -2.71
C ARG A 93 8.35 -1.75 -3.48
N ASP A 94 9.46 -1.92 -4.18
CA ASP A 94 9.77 -3.16 -4.88
C ASP A 94 11.19 -3.66 -4.54
N THR A 95 11.49 -4.89 -4.94
CA THR A 95 12.78 -5.53 -4.76
C THR A 95 13.25 -6.18 -6.05
N GLU A 96 14.49 -5.90 -6.43
CA GLU A 96 15.14 -6.52 -7.58
C GLU A 96 16.12 -7.60 -7.15
N ASN A 97 16.18 -8.68 -7.93
CA ASN A 97 17.17 -9.73 -7.76
C ASN A 97 18.43 -9.40 -8.56
N VAL A 98 19.48 -8.96 -7.87
CA VAL A 98 20.76 -8.62 -8.48
C VAL A 98 21.69 -9.83 -8.46
N PRO A 99 22.34 -10.21 -9.58
CA PRO A 99 23.36 -11.25 -9.59
C PRO A 99 24.48 -10.94 -8.58
N LEU A 100 24.89 -11.93 -7.78
CA LEU A 100 25.91 -11.74 -6.72
C LEU A 100 27.25 -11.21 -7.25
N SER A 101 27.57 -11.49 -8.51
CA SER A 101 28.81 -11.03 -9.16
C SER A 101 28.76 -9.59 -9.67
N GLU A 102 27.63 -8.90 -9.53
CA GLU A 102 27.39 -7.57 -10.07
C GLU A 102 27.17 -6.55 -8.95
N ALA A 103 27.63 -5.31 -9.17
CA ALA A 103 27.38 -4.21 -8.24
C ALA A 103 25.93 -3.72 -8.35
N ILE A 104 25.28 -3.50 -7.20
CA ILE A 104 23.86 -3.11 -7.12
C ILE A 104 23.61 -1.80 -7.88
N GLU A 105 24.51 -0.83 -7.77
CA GLU A 105 24.40 0.47 -8.43
C GLU A 105 24.46 0.34 -9.95
N ALA A 106 25.33 -0.55 -10.47
CA ALA A 106 25.47 -0.78 -11.90
C ALA A 106 24.22 -1.47 -12.48
N PHE A 107 23.65 -2.43 -11.75
CA PHE A 107 22.37 -3.05 -12.10
C PHE A 107 21.24 -2.02 -12.07
N PHE A 108 21.15 -1.22 -11.01
CA PHE A 108 20.09 -0.22 -10.82
C PHE A 108 20.06 0.82 -11.95
N GLU A 109 21.22 1.37 -12.34
CA GLU A 109 21.29 2.36 -13.42
C GLU A 109 20.97 1.77 -14.81
N ARG A 110 21.20 0.46 -15.02
CA ARG A 110 20.92 -0.21 -16.30
C ARG A 110 19.48 -0.72 -16.41
N GLU A 111 18.98 -1.37 -15.36
CA GLU A 111 17.74 -2.15 -15.41
C GLU A 111 16.56 -1.46 -14.70
N VAL A 112 16.79 -0.56 -13.75
CA VAL A 112 15.70 0.05 -12.96
C VAL A 112 15.45 1.50 -13.37
N LYS A 113 16.48 2.34 -13.29
CA LYS A 113 16.39 3.79 -13.52
C LYS A 113 15.77 4.18 -14.87
N PRO A 114 16.04 3.49 -15.99
CA PRO A 114 15.42 3.85 -17.27
C PRO A 114 13.90 3.63 -17.30
N HIS A 115 13.38 2.76 -16.43
CA HIS A 115 11.95 2.43 -16.36
C HIS A 115 11.24 3.17 -15.22
N VAL A 116 11.95 3.43 -14.12
CA VAL A 116 11.42 4.14 -12.95
C VAL A 116 12.41 5.25 -12.54
N PRO A 117 12.36 6.43 -13.20
CA PRO A 117 13.33 7.51 -12.97
C PRO A 117 13.37 8.03 -11.53
N ASP A 118 12.21 8.01 -10.86
CA ASP A 118 12.04 8.47 -9.48
C ASP A 118 12.42 7.42 -8.44
N ALA A 119 12.86 6.23 -8.84
CA ALA A 119 13.32 5.21 -7.91
C ALA A 119 14.67 5.59 -7.28
N TRP A 120 14.90 5.08 -6.07
CA TRP A 120 16.21 5.13 -5.41
C TRP A 120 16.46 3.86 -4.60
N ILE A 121 17.73 3.54 -4.40
CA ILE A 121 18.15 2.39 -3.60
C ILE A 121 17.91 2.69 -2.11
N ASN A 122 17.18 1.80 -1.45
CA ASN A 122 17.00 1.85 0.00
C ASN A 122 18.24 1.33 0.75
N THR A 123 19.15 2.24 1.10
CA THR A 123 20.42 1.93 1.78
C THR A 123 20.27 1.56 3.27
N ALA A 124 19.06 1.66 3.82
CA ALA A 124 18.77 1.21 5.19
C ALA A 124 18.54 -0.30 5.27
N ASN A 125 18.20 -0.96 4.16
CA ASN A 125 18.09 -2.41 4.12
C ASN A 125 19.49 -3.01 3.89
N ARG A 126 20.02 -3.67 4.92
CA ARG A 126 21.39 -4.19 4.92
C ARG A 126 21.43 -5.66 5.30
N ASP A 127 22.36 -6.41 4.72
CA ASP A 127 22.51 -7.81 5.08
C ASP A 127 23.08 -7.95 6.50
N HIS A 128 22.61 -8.98 7.18
CA HIS A 128 22.92 -9.23 8.58
C HIS A 128 24.32 -9.81 8.79
N LYS A 129 24.98 -10.35 7.75
CA LYS A 129 26.30 -10.98 7.85
C LYS A 129 27.43 -10.02 7.52
N ASP A 130 27.28 -9.23 6.45
CA ASP A 130 28.33 -8.31 5.98
C ASP A 130 27.99 -6.82 6.23
N GLY A 131 26.72 -6.47 6.49
CA GLY A 131 26.30 -5.09 6.72
C GLY A 131 26.16 -4.25 5.44
N GLU A 132 26.33 -4.86 4.26
CA GLU A 132 26.22 -4.20 2.98
C GLU A 132 24.76 -4.00 2.56
N VAL A 133 24.52 -3.10 1.61
CA VAL A 133 23.15 -2.79 1.13
C VAL A 133 22.56 -4.01 0.42
N GLY A 134 21.28 -4.30 0.69
CA GLY A 134 20.55 -5.45 0.15
C GLY A 134 20.51 -6.65 1.10
N LYS A 135 20.09 -7.80 0.57
CA LYS A 135 20.06 -9.09 1.28
C LYS A 135 20.66 -10.16 0.39
N VAL A 136 21.71 -10.82 0.86
CA VAL A 136 22.35 -11.90 0.11
C VAL A 136 21.58 -13.20 0.34
N GLY A 137 21.06 -13.77 -0.75
CA GLY A 137 20.30 -15.02 -0.74
C GLY A 137 20.72 -15.95 -1.87
N TYR A 138 20.34 -17.22 -1.75
CA TYR A 138 20.48 -18.21 -2.81
C TYR A 138 19.07 -18.66 -3.20
N GLU A 139 18.79 -18.67 -4.50
CA GLU A 139 17.54 -19.19 -5.04
C GLU A 139 17.77 -20.54 -5.72
N ILE A 140 16.91 -21.51 -5.40
CA ILE A 140 16.81 -22.75 -6.17
C ILE A 140 15.53 -22.65 -7.00
N SER A 141 15.68 -22.48 -8.31
CA SER A 141 14.52 -22.48 -9.21
C SER A 141 13.93 -23.88 -9.30
N PHE A 142 12.90 -24.15 -8.49
CA PHE A 142 12.30 -25.48 -8.44
C PHE A 142 11.72 -25.90 -9.78
N ASN A 143 11.11 -24.97 -10.52
CA ASN A 143 10.63 -25.24 -11.87
C ASN A 143 11.78 -25.61 -12.81
N ARG A 144 12.93 -24.93 -12.73
CA ARG A 144 14.06 -25.28 -13.61
C ARG A 144 14.60 -26.68 -13.35
N TYR A 145 14.67 -27.10 -12.08
CA TYR A 145 15.35 -28.35 -11.71
C TYR A 145 14.42 -29.55 -11.50
N PHE A 146 13.18 -29.32 -11.09
CA PHE A 146 12.24 -30.37 -10.69
C PHE A 146 10.96 -30.39 -11.54
N TYR A 147 10.76 -29.43 -12.45
CA TYR A 147 9.63 -29.52 -13.37
C TYR A 147 9.80 -30.74 -14.26
N ARG A 148 8.84 -31.65 -14.14
CA ARG A 148 8.64 -32.72 -15.11
C ARG A 148 7.49 -32.28 -16.00
N TYR A 149 7.78 -32.14 -17.29
CA TYR A 149 6.74 -31.92 -18.27
C TYR A 149 5.75 -33.08 -18.21
N THR A 150 4.51 -32.76 -17.83
CA THR A 150 3.39 -33.68 -17.95
C THR A 150 2.67 -33.31 -19.23
N PRO A 151 2.69 -34.20 -20.26
CA PRO A 151 1.90 -33.94 -21.45
C PRO A 151 0.41 -33.82 -21.07
N PRO A 152 -0.36 -32.96 -21.75
CA PRO A 152 -1.81 -32.93 -21.56
C PRO A 152 -2.41 -34.29 -21.90
N ARG A 153 -3.59 -34.58 -21.32
CA ARG A 153 -4.30 -35.82 -21.64
C ARG A 153 -4.63 -35.91 -23.14
N PRO A 154 -4.68 -37.12 -23.73
CA PRO A 154 -5.01 -37.31 -25.14
C PRO A 154 -6.34 -36.66 -25.55
N LEU A 155 -6.45 -36.27 -26.82
CA LEU A 155 -7.66 -35.63 -27.35
C LEU A 155 -8.86 -36.57 -27.28
N GLU A 156 -8.64 -37.86 -27.48
CA GLU A 156 -9.66 -38.90 -27.47
C GLU A 156 -10.33 -39.01 -26.08
N GLU A 157 -9.56 -38.83 -25.01
CA GLU A 157 -10.10 -38.78 -23.65
C GLU A 157 -10.93 -37.50 -23.42
N ILE A 158 -10.49 -36.37 -23.99
CA ILE A 158 -11.26 -35.13 -23.94
C ILE A 158 -12.60 -35.29 -24.66
N GLU A 159 -12.59 -35.87 -25.85
CA GLU A 159 -13.80 -36.13 -26.64
C GLU A 159 -14.76 -37.10 -25.94
N ALA A 160 -14.23 -38.14 -25.29
CA ALA A 160 -15.03 -39.10 -24.54
C ALA A 160 -15.75 -38.44 -23.35
N ASP A 161 -15.03 -37.61 -22.59
CA ASP A 161 -15.61 -36.86 -21.47
C ASP A 161 -16.66 -35.85 -21.94
N ILE A 162 -16.40 -35.12 -23.04
CA ILE A 162 -17.38 -34.18 -23.61
C ILE A 162 -18.68 -34.91 -23.96
N LYS A 163 -18.60 -36.06 -24.66
CA LYS A 163 -19.78 -36.85 -25.02
C LYS A 163 -20.52 -37.39 -23.81
N ALA A 164 -19.81 -37.78 -22.75
CA ALA A 164 -20.41 -38.23 -21.50
C ALA A 164 -21.22 -37.09 -20.84
N VAL A 165 -20.61 -35.91 -20.72
CA VAL A 165 -21.27 -34.71 -20.18
C VAL A 165 -22.45 -34.29 -21.05
N GLU A 166 -22.33 -34.32 -22.38
CA GLU A 166 -23.45 -34.04 -23.30
C GLU A 166 -24.63 -34.98 -23.06
N LYS A 167 -24.36 -36.28 -22.86
CA LYS A 167 -25.38 -37.26 -22.57
C LYS A 167 -26.07 -37.01 -21.23
N GLU A 168 -25.30 -36.71 -20.18
CA GLU A 168 -25.84 -36.37 -18.85
C GLU A 168 -26.74 -35.13 -18.92
N ILE A 169 -26.31 -34.08 -19.64
CA ILE A 169 -27.11 -32.86 -19.84
C ILE A 169 -28.43 -33.20 -20.56
N LEU A 170 -28.39 -34.03 -21.61
CA LEU A 170 -29.60 -34.43 -22.34
C LEU A 170 -30.56 -35.26 -21.48
N GLU A 171 -30.05 -36.11 -20.58
CA GLU A 171 -30.86 -36.85 -19.63
C GLU A 171 -31.51 -35.91 -18.60
N MET A 172 -30.76 -34.98 -18.01
CA MET A 172 -31.30 -33.98 -17.08
C MET A 172 -32.37 -33.09 -17.74
N LEU A 173 -32.16 -32.67 -18.98
CA LEU A 173 -33.14 -31.85 -19.71
C LEU A 173 -34.43 -32.62 -20.02
N ARG A 174 -34.36 -33.94 -20.20
CA ARG A 174 -35.55 -34.78 -20.36
C ARG A 174 -36.34 -34.89 -19.06
N GLU A 175 -35.65 -35.11 -17.93
CA GLU A 175 -36.30 -35.19 -16.61
C GLU A 175 -37.01 -33.90 -16.18
N VAL A 176 -36.60 -32.74 -16.69
CA VAL A 176 -37.25 -31.43 -16.42
C VAL A 176 -38.37 -31.10 -17.43
N ALA A 177 -38.36 -31.74 -18.60
CA ALA A 177 -39.36 -31.52 -19.64
C ALA A 177 -40.59 -32.45 -19.52
N ASP A 178 -40.51 -33.47 -18.65
CA ASP A 178 -41.62 -34.34 -18.20
C ASP A 178 -42.25 -33.82 -16.89
#